data_AF-A0A933FUD1-F1
#
_entry.id   AF-A0A933FUD1-F1
#
_cell.length_a   1.000
_cell.length_b   1.000
_cell.length_c   1.000
_cell.angle_alpha   90.00
_cell.angle_beta   90.00
_cell.angle_gamma   90.00
#
_symmetry.space_group_name_H-M   'P 1'
#
loop_
_entity.id
_entity.type
_entity.pdbx_description
1 polymer ?
#
loop_
_entity_poly.entity_id
_entity_poly.type
_entity_poly.pdbx_seq_one_letter_code
_entity_poly.pdbx_strand_id
1 'polypeptide(L)'
;MEEVFGPKGTLKRETKAEVVGTSGLREALERLNSGLPIEAISQAADELTRDRSAMSLAAANREIWELVRDGVKVSVPEPERGAQKMERVMRPIETILLRRSKMA
;
A
#
# COMPACT_ATOMS: atom_id res chain seq x y z
N MET A 1 26.63 10.88 -1.96
CA MET A 1 25.43 11.61 -1.51
C MET A 1 25.06 11.05 -0.16
N GLU A 2 25.04 11.88 0.89
CA GLU A 2 24.61 11.45 2.23
C GLU A 2 23.09 11.59 2.36
N GLU A 3 22.47 10.63 3.05
CA GLU A 3 21.03 10.63 3.32
C GLU A 3 20.67 11.63 4.43
N VAL A 4 19.56 12.35 4.26
CA VAL A 4 18.97 13.21 5.29
C VAL A 4 17.74 12.52 5.88
N PHE A 5 17.62 12.47 7.21
CA PHE A 5 16.51 11.84 7.93
C PHE A 5 15.39 12.83 8.27
N GLY A 6 14.23 12.28 8.67
CA GLY A 6 13.07 13.03 9.12
C GLY A 6 11.98 13.19 8.05
N PRO A 7 10.90 13.94 8.35
CA PRO A 7 9.70 14.01 7.48
C PRO A 7 9.96 14.62 6.10
N LYS A 8 11.02 15.43 5.97
CA LYS A 8 11.51 16.02 4.70
C LYS A 8 12.81 15.40 4.22
N GLY A 9 13.21 14.29 4.85
CA GLY A 9 14.41 13.54 4.53
C GLY A 9 14.31 12.79 3.20
N THR A 10 15.45 12.33 2.68
CA THR A 10 15.58 11.71 1.36
C THR A 10 14.65 10.51 1.17
N LEU A 11 14.51 9.68 2.21
CA LEU A 11 13.68 8.47 2.20
C LEU A 11 12.47 8.56 3.16
N LYS A 12 12.21 9.74 3.75
CA LYS A 12 11.13 9.98 4.71
C LYS A 12 11.09 9.01 5.89
N ARG A 13 12.26 8.50 6.29
CA ARG A 13 12.46 7.69 7.49
C ARG A 13 13.15 8.50 8.58
N GLU A 14 12.82 8.22 9.83
CA GLU A 14 13.39 8.93 10.97
C GLU A 14 14.79 8.42 11.32
N THR A 15 15.05 7.14 11.05
CA THR A 15 16.34 6.49 11.35
C THR A 15 16.72 5.48 10.28
N LYS A 16 18.00 5.08 10.26
CA LYS A 16 18.48 4.00 9.38
C LYS A 16 17.87 2.63 9.69
N ALA A 17 17.36 2.43 10.90
CA ALA A 17 16.74 1.17 11.33
C ALA A 17 15.33 0.97 10.74
N GLU A 18 14.69 2.06 10.30
CA GLU A 18 13.41 2.00 9.60
C GLU A 18 13.66 1.57 8.15
N VAL A 19 13.40 0.29 7.90
CA VAL A 19 13.55 -0.33 6.56
C VAL A 19 12.44 0.13 5.62
N VAL A 20 11.24 0.40 6.16
CA VAL A 20 10.11 0.95 5.40
C VAL A 20 9.70 2.28 6.02
N GLY A 21 9.96 3.38 5.29
CA GLY A 21 9.49 4.72 5.65
C GLY A 21 7.96 4.79 5.58
N THR A 22 7.29 4.58 6.70
CA THR A 22 5.82 4.40 6.74
C THR A 22 5.05 5.65 6.27
N SER A 23 5.59 6.85 6.50
CA SER A 23 5.04 8.12 6.02
C SER A 23 5.07 8.21 4.49
N GLY A 24 6.22 7.91 3.89
CA GLY A 24 6.39 7.89 2.43
C GLY A 24 5.54 6.81 1.75
N LEU A 25 5.40 5.64 2.38
CA LEU A 25 4.53 4.57 1.89
C LEU A 25 3.06 5.01 1.85
N ARG A 26 2.55 5.61 2.94
CA ARG A 26 1.16 6.08 3.01
C ARG A 26 0.86 7.12 1.94
N GLU A 27 1.70 8.15 1.82
CA GLU A 27 1.52 9.18 0.77
C GLU A 27 1.53 8.60 -0.65
N ALA A 28 2.39 7.60 -0.91
CA ALA A 28 2.42 6.92 -2.20
C ALA A 28 1.13 6.12 -2.45
N LEU A 29 0.64 5.40 -1.45
CA LEU A 29 -0.63 4.66 -1.54
C LEU A 29 -1.82 5.59 -1.75
N GLU A 30 -1.89 6.72 -1.04
CA GLU A 30 -2.93 7.74 -1.24
C GLU A 30 -2.91 8.31 -2.66
N ARG A 31 -1.71 8.69 -3.15
CA ARG A 31 -1.54 9.24 -4.50
C ARG A 31 -1.96 8.24 -5.59
N LEU A 32 -1.63 6.96 -5.41
CA LEU A 32 -1.96 5.91 -6.36
C LEU A 32 -3.44 5.47 -6.31
N ASN A 33 -4.12 5.74 -5.20
CA ASN A 33 -5.48 5.25 -4.94
C ASN A 33 -6.43 6.39 -4.53
N SER A 34 -6.39 7.51 -5.27
CA SER A 34 -7.29 8.64 -5.03
C SER A 34 -8.76 8.19 -5.14
N GLY A 35 -9.46 8.23 -4.01
CA GLY A 35 -10.87 7.82 -3.91
C GLY A 35 -11.13 6.59 -3.04
N LEU A 36 -10.11 5.98 -2.42
CA LEU A 36 -10.32 5.00 -1.35
C LEU A 36 -10.35 5.67 0.04
N PRO A 37 -11.12 5.13 0.99
CA PRO A 37 -11.10 5.60 2.38
C PRO A 37 -9.72 5.48 3.02
N ILE A 38 -9.40 6.37 3.97
CA ILE A 38 -8.10 6.38 4.66
C ILE A 38 -7.86 5.11 5.48
N GLU A 39 -8.94 4.48 5.96
CA GLU A 39 -8.90 3.20 6.66
C GLU A 39 -8.44 2.07 5.74
N ALA A 40 -8.83 2.13 4.47
CA ALA A 40 -8.41 1.18 3.43
C ALA A 40 -6.90 1.31 3.17
N ILE A 41 -6.43 2.56 3.02
CA ILE A 41 -5.01 2.86 2.82
C ILE A 41 -4.17 2.43 4.03
N SER A 42 -4.68 2.67 5.24
CA SER A 42 -4.00 2.29 6.48
C SER A 42 -3.85 0.76 6.59
N GLN A 43 -4.92 0.01 6.36
CA GLN A 43 -4.87 -1.46 6.36
C GLN A 43 -3.89 -2.01 5.31
N ALA A 44 -3.84 -1.38 4.13
CA ALA A 44 -2.90 -1.80 3.09
C ALA A 44 -1.45 -1.51 3.46
N ALA A 45 -1.17 -0.37 4.10
CA ALA A 45 0.15 -0.04 4.60
C ALA A 45 0.59 -1.03 5.70
N ASP A 46 -0.31 -1.39 6.62
CA ASP A 46 -0.05 -2.36 7.68
C ASP A 46 0.27 -3.75 7.08
N GLU A 47 -0.48 -4.20 6.08
CA GLU A 47 -0.24 -5.49 5.43
C GLU A 47 1.09 -5.54 4.65
N LEU A 48 1.44 -4.45 3.95
CA LEU A 48 2.71 -4.35 3.22
C LEU A 48 3.92 -4.28 4.17
N THR A 49 3.73 -3.77 5.38
CA THR A 49 4.78 -3.63 6.39
C THR A 49 4.80 -4.76 7.42
N ARG A 50 3.82 -5.67 7.36
CA ARG A 50 3.70 -6.84 8.25
C ARG A 50 5.01 -7.62 8.29
N ASP A 51 5.41 -7.98 9.51
CA ASP A 51 6.64 -8.73 9.73
C ASP A 51 6.61 -10.10 9.04
N ARG A 52 7.67 -10.36 8.29
CA ARG A 52 7.91 -11.59 7.52
C ARG A 52 9.27 -12.19 7.85
N SER A 53 9.93 -11.73 8.91
CA SER A 53 11.24 -12.20 9.35
C SER A 53 11.31 -13.71 9.62
N ALA A 54 10.18 -14.31 10.02
CA ALA A 54 10.06 -15.75 10.27
C ALA A 54 9.93 -16.60 8.98
N MET A 55 9.75 -15.98 7.81
CA MET A 55 9.62 -16.68 6.53
C MET A 55 10.98 -16.85 5.84
N SER A 56 11.07 -17.78 4.88
CA SER A 56 12.21 -17.81 3.97
C SER A 56 12.16 -16.59 3.05
N LEU A 57 13.34 -16.10 2.62
CA LEU A 57 13.44 -14.96 1.71
C LEU A 57 12.62 -15.16 0.43
N ALA A 58 12.62 -16.37 -0.12
CA ALA A 58 11.85 -16.70 -1.31
C ALA A 58 10.33 -16.64 -1.07
N ALA A 59 9.87 -17.05 0.12
CA ALA A 59 8.46 -16.97 0.49
C ALA A 59 8.02 -15.52 0.75
N ALA A 60 8.79 -14.76 1.53
CA ALA A 60 8.54 -13.35 1.79
C ALA A 60 8.50 -12.53 0.48
N ASN A 61 9.45 -12.76 -0.43
CA ASN A 61 9.49 -12.08 -1.72
C ASN A 61 8.26 -12.39 -2.59
N ARG A 62 7.81 -13.66 -2.62
CA ARG A 62 6.60 -14.02 -3.37
C ARG A 62 5.37 -13.30 -2.82
N GLU A 63 5.20 -13.29 -1.50
CA GLU A 63 4.04 -12.65 -0.87
C GLU A 63 4.01 -11.14 -1.12
N ILE A 64 5.14 -10.44 -0.94
CA ILE A 64 5.23 -9.01 -1.25
C ILE A 64 4.96 -8.75 -2.73
N TRP A 65 5.50 -9.58 -3.62
CA TRP A 65 5.27 -9.43 -5.05
C TRP A 65 3.79 -9.61 -5.43
N GLU A 66 3.10 -10.59 -4.84
CA GLU A 66 1.67 -10.81 -5.03
C GLU A 66 0.85 -9.61 -4.53
N LEU A 67 1.16 -9.07 -3.35
CA LEU A 67 0.49 -7.89 -2.81
C LEU A 67 0.66 -6.66 -3.71
N VAL A 68 1.85 -6.45 -4.27
CA VAL A 68 2.14 -5.32 -5.17
C VAL A 68 1.49 -5.51 -6.54
N ARG A 69 1.50 -6.73 -7.09
CA ARG A 69 0.95 -7.05 -8.42
C ARG A 69 -0.58 -7.07 -8.41
N ASP A 70 -1.17 -7.78 -7.45
CA ASP A 70 -2.61 -8.07 -7.43
C ASP A 70 -3.40 -7.07 -6.57
N GLY A 71 -2.70 -6.30 -5.75
CA GLY A 71 -3.26 -5.38 -4.79
C GLY A 71 -3.59 -6.03 -3.45
N VAL A 72 -3.57 -5.21 -2.41
CA VAL A 72 -3.92 -5.60 -1.05
C VAL A 72 -5.43 -5.58 -0.89
N LYS A 73 -6.01 -6.70 -0.46
CA LYS A 73 -7.44 -6.78 -0.11
C LYS A 73 -7.64 -6.19 1.28
N VAL A 74 -8.51 -5.19 1.39
CA VAL A 74 -8.81 -4.51 2.64
C VAL A 74 -10.30 -4.48 2.89
N SER A 75 -10.67 -4.43 4.18
CA SER A 75 -12.07 -4.41 4.59
C SER A 75 -12.48 -3.01 5.02
N VAL A 76 -13.37 -2.38 4.26
CA VAL A 76 -13.88 -1.05 4.62
C VAL A 76 -15.34 -1.13 5.07
N PRO A 77 -15.74 -0.39 6.10
CA PRO A 77 -17.14 -0.31 6.48
C PRO A 77 -17.96 0.36 5.36
N GLU A 78 -19.06 -0.28 4.98
CA GLU A 78 -20.03 0.26 4.04
C GLU A 78 -21.03 1.15 4.80
N PRO A 79 -21.11 2.46 4.50
CA PRO A 79 -21.86 3.40 5.32
C PRO A 79 -23.37 3.14 5.35
N GLU A 80 -23.91 2.42 4.37
CA GLU A 80 -25.37 2.28 4.20
C GLU A 80 -25.97 1.02 4.86
N ARG A 81 -25.15 0.04 5.25
CA ARG A 81 -25.68 -1.28 5.68
C ARG A 81 -25.01 -1.89 6.91
N GLY A 82 -23.99 -1.24 7.49
CA GLY A 82 -23.16 -1.86 8.53
C GLY A 82 -22.38 -3.08 8.04
N ALA A 83 -22.41 -3.35 6.73
CA ALA A 83 -21.69 -4.42 6.08
C ALA A 83 -20.24 -4.00 5.83
N GLN A 84 -19.32 -4.97 5.78
CA GLN A 84 -17.96 -4.72 5.34
C GLN A 84 -17.87 -4.94 3.83
N LYS A 85 -17.30 -3.97 3.12
CA LYS A 85 -17.01 -4.07 1.69
C LYS A 85 -15.54 -4.40 1.48
N MET A 86 -15.28 -5.39 0.65
CA MET A 86 -13.94 -5.73 0.19
C MET A 86 -13.50 -4.76 -0.90
N GLU A 87 -12.42 -4.04 -0.64
CA GLU A 87 -11.76 -3.17 -1.61
C GLU A 87 -10.34 -3.68 -1.89
N ARG A 88 -9.78 -3.28 -3.04
CA ARG A 88 -8.36 -3.53 -3.35
C ARG A 88 -7.60 -2.22 -3.46
N VAL A 89 -6.56 -2.10 -2.64
CA VAL A 89 -5.57 -1.01 -2.71
C VAL A 89 -4.42 -1.47 -3.61
N MET A 90 -3.95 -0.57 -4.48
CA MET A 90 -3.02 -0.89 -5.59
C MET A 90 -3.73 -1.75 -6.64
N ARG A 91 -4.41 -1.10 -7.59
CA ARG A 91 -5.13 -1.82 -8.64
C ARG A 91 -4.15 -2.53 -9.56
N PRO A 92 -4.46 -3.76 -10.02
CA PRO A 92 -3.67 -4.44 -11.04
C PRO A 92 -3.49 -3.53 -12.27
N ILE A 93 -2.33 -3.60 -12.92
CA ILE A 93 -1.99 -2.80 -14.11
C ILE A 93 -3.09 -2.90 -15.17
N GLU A 94 -3.69 -4.08 -15.33
CA GLU A 94 -4.80 -4.34 -16.25
C GLU A 94 -6.06 -3.50 -15.94
N THR A 95 -6.35 -3.24 -14.66
CA THR A 95 -7.51 -2.44 -14.24
C THR A 95 -7.30 -0.94 -14.52
N ILE A 96 -6.06 -0.46 -14.47
CA ILE A 96 -5.72 0.94 -14.79
C ILE A 96 -5.96 1.21 -16.28
N LEU A 97 -5.62 0.26 -17.16
CA LEU A 97 -5.83 0.36 -18.60
C LEU A 97 -7.32 0.37 -18.97
N LEU A 98 -8.14 -0.45 -18.32
CA LEU A 98 -9.58 -0.54 -18.61
C LEU A 98 -10.35 0.75 -18.25
N ARG A 99 -9.96 1.45 -17.18
CA ARG A 99 -10.59 2.74 -16.81
C ARG A 99 -10.23 3.87 -17.77
N ARG A 100 -9.03 3.88 -18.36
CA ARG A 100 -8.66 4.88 -19.38
C ARG A 100 -9.47 4.70 -20.67
N SER A 101 -9.86 3.47 -21.01
CA SER A 101 -10.70 3.18 -22.19
C SER A 101 -12.18 3.56 -22.03
N LYS A 102 -12.70 3.68 -20.81
CA LYS A 102 -14.11 4.03 -20.54
C LYS A 102 -14.35 5.52 -20.33
N MET A 103 -13.29 6.34 -20.32
CA MET A 103 -13.36 7.81 -20.22
C MET A 103 -13.05 8.49 -21.57
N ALA A 104 -12.99 7.71 -22.65
CA ALA A 104 -12.83 8.18 -24.02
C ALA A 104 -14.13 7.97 -24.81
#